data_AF-F4XMH8-F1
#
_entry.id   AF-F4XMH8-F1
#
_cell.length_a   1.000
_cell.length_b   1.000
_cell.length_c   1.000
_cell.angle_alpha   90.00
_cell.angle_beta   90.00
_cell.angle_gamma   90.00
#
_symmetry.space_group_name_H-M   'P 1'
#
loop_
_entity.id
_entity.type
_entity.pdbx_description
1 polymer ?
#
loop_
_entity_poly.entity_id
_entity_poly.type
_entity_poly.pdbx_seq_one_letter_code
_entity_poly.pdbx_strand_id
1 'polypeptide(L)'
;MEPMSYSTSWLLIHSWPRRGYDADERVIERLKQQGKTAVIPPKCNRTVKREYDRYLYQARHLIENFFAQLKQYRAIATRYDKGAINFLSAIYLAATVIWLN
;
A
#
# COMPACT_ATOMS: atom_id res chain seq x y z
N MET A 1 -37.70 -9.96 -7.31
CA MET A 1 -36.83 -10.74 -6.43
C MET A 1 -35.90 -11.50 -7.37
N GLU A 2 -34.76 -11.01 -7.83
CA GLU A 2 -33.67 -10.18 -7.29
C GLU A 2 -33.33 -9.03 -8.30
N PRO A 3 -32.43 -8.05 -8.03
CA PRO A 3 -30.99 -8.32 -7.95
C PRO A 3 -30.18 -7.53 -6.90
N MET A 4 -29.21 -8.25 -6.34
CA MET A 4 -27.97 -7.82 -5.70
C MET A 4 -27.30 -6.63 -6.43
N SER A 5 -27.31 -5.43 -5.83
CA SER A 5 -26.61 -4.24 -6.34
C SER A 5 -25.35 -3.99 -5.54
N TYR A 6 -24.26 -4.66 -5.90
CA TYR A 6 -22.90 -4.26 -5.54
C TYR A 6 -22.53 -3.03 -6.36
N SER A 7 -22.99 -1.86 -5.91
CA SER A 7 -22.73 -0.58 -6.55
C SER A 7 -21.25 -0.20 -6.41
N THR A 8 -20.53 -0.39 -7.51
CA THR A 8 -19.58 0.60 -8.04
C THR A 8 -18.42 1.01 -7.12
N SER A 9 -17.52 0.07 -6.79
CA SER A 9 -16.15 0.40 -6.34
C SER A 9 -15.09 -0.59 -6.85
N TRP A 10 -15.36 -1.30 -7.95
CA TRP A 10 -14.41 -2.18 -8.64
C TRP A 10 -13.75 -1.55 -9.88
N LEU A 11 -14.15 -0.34 -10.28
CA LEU A 11 -13.68 0.29 -11.53
C LEU A 11 -12.48 1.23 -11.38
N LEU A 12 -11.88 1.36 -10.19
CA LEU A 12 -10.65 2.14 -10.02
C LEU A 12 -9.55 1.35 -9.28
N ILE A 13 -9.24 0.15 -9.79
CA ILE A 13 -7.85 -0.35 -9.78
C ILE A 13 -7.06 0.41 -10.87
N HIS A 14 -7.20 1.73 -10.89
CA HIS A 14 -6.48 2.60 -11.82
C HIS A 14 -5.30 3.21 -11.10
N SER A 15 -4.18 2.52 -11.27
CA SER A 15 -2.78 2.93 -11.04
C SER A 15 -2.07 1.85 -10.27
N TRP A 16 -1.54 0.88 -11.01
CA TRP A 16 -0.59 -0.11 -10.53
C TRP A 16 0.82 0.44 -10.78
N PRO A 17 1.62 0.79 -9.75
CA PRO A 17 2.98 1.23 -10.00
C PRO A 17 3.98 0.39 -9.21
N ARG A 18 3.90 -0.96 -9.27
CA ARG A 18 4.97 -1.80 -8.65
C ARG A 18 5.44 -3.04 -9.43
N ARG A 19 4.99 -3.28 -10.67
CA ARG A 19 5.61 -4.32 -11.54
C ARG A 19 7.07 -3.98 -11.91
N GLY A 20 7.46 -2.71 -11.83
CA GLY A 20 8.83 -2.27 -12.13
C GLY A 20 9.88 -2.75 -11.13
N TYR A 21 9.46 -3.22 -9.95
CA TYR A 21 10.36 -3.76 -8.92
C TYR A 21 10.52 -5.29 -8.99
N ASP A 22 9.93 -5.93 -10.01
CA ASP A 22 10.15 -7.35 -10.34
C ASP A 22 11.51 -7.53 -11.05
N ALA A 23 12.60 -7.23 -10.34
CA ALA A 23 13.98 -7.44 -10.78
C ALA A 23 14.65 -8.44 -9.85
N ASP A 24 15.04 -9.60 -10.38
CA ASP A 24 15.54 -10.71 -9.56
C ASP A 24 16.80 -10.32 -8.78
N GLU A 25 17.87 -9.97 -9.46
CA GLU A 25 19.17 -9.68 -8.84
C GLU A 25 19.16 -8.42 -7.96
N ARG A 26 18.50 -7.35 -8.42
CA ARG A 26 18.52 -6.05 -7.75
C ARG A 26 17.59 -5.97 -6.54
N VAL A 27 16.46 -6.66 -6.59
CA VAL A 27 15.40 -6.51 -5.57
C VAL A 27 15.16 -7.82 -4.85
N ILE A 28 14.88 -8.90 -5.58
CA ILE A 28 14.44 -10.16 -4.98
C ILE A 28 15.57 -10.83 -4.21
N GLU A 29 16.74 -10.98 -4.82
CA GLU A 29 17.88 -11.67 -4.21
C GLU A 29 18.37 -10.92 -2.98
N ARG A 30 18.39 -9.59 -3.04
CA ARG A 30 18.70 -8.74 -1.87
C ARG A 30 17.67 -8.90 -0.75
N LEU A 31 16.38 -8.99 -1.08
CA LEU A 31 15.34 -9.25 -0.08
C LEU A 31 15.48 -10.64 0.53
N LYS A 32 15.77 -11.66 -0.28
CA LYS A 32 16.04 -13.03 0.19
C LYS A 32 17.27 -13.10 1.09
N GLN A 33 18.36 -12.42 0.74
CA GLN A 33 19.57 -12.30 1.57
C GLN A 33 19.28 -11.62 2.91
N GLN A 34 18.32 -10.70 2.94
CA GLN A 34 17.84 -10.06 4.18
C GLN A 34 16.77 -10.87 4.92
N GLY A 35 16.44 -12.10 4.48
CA GLY A 35 15.40 -12.94 5.07
C GLY A 35 13.97 -12.42 4.88
N LYS A 36 13.74 -11.54 3.90
CA LYS A 36 12.44 -10.91 3.63
C LYS A 36 11.74 -11.59 2.45
N THR A 37 10.45 -11.88 2.61
CA THR A 37 9.61 -12.44 1.54
C THR A 37 9.11 -11.33 0.62
N ALA A 38 9.40 -11.44 -0.67
CA ALA A 38 8.92 -10.49 -1.67
C ALA A 38 7.48 -10.83 -2.09
N VAL A 39 6.51 -10.05 -1.60
CA VAL A 39 5.10 -10.12 -2.05
C VAL A 39 4.88 -9.14 -3.20
N ILE A 40 5.72 -9.25 -4.23
CA ILE A 40 5.64 -8.42 -5.44
C ILE A 40 5.12 -9.30 -6.56
N PRO A 41 4.01 -8.92 -7.20
CA PRO A 41 3.48 -9.68 -8.31
C PRO A 41 4.42 -9.60 -9.53
N PRO A 42 4.61 -10.72 -10.23
CA PRO A 42 5.55 -10.79 -11.35
C PRO A 42 5.07 -9.94 -12.53
N LYS A 43 6.03 -9.50 -13.35
CA LYS A 43 5.74 -8.79 -14.59
C LYS A 43 5.02 -9.72 -15.57
N CYS A 44 4.05 -9.17 -16.31
CA CYS A 44 3.22 -9.95 -17.24
C CYS A 44 4.03 -10.67 -18.33
N ASN A 45 5.18 -10.10 -18.72
CA ASN A 45 6.04 -10.61 -19.80
C ASN A 45 7.07 -11.66 -19.33
N ARG A 46 6.94 -12.17 -18.10
CA ARG A 46 7.89 -13.13 -17.53
C ARG A 46 7.53 -14.56 -17.96
N THR A 47 8.53 -15.30 -18.46
CA THR A 47 8.38 -16.70 -18.89
C THR A 47 8.02 -17.63 -17.73
N VAL A 48 8.68 -17.48 -16.58
CA VAL A 48 8.38 -18.25 -15.36
C VAL A 48 7.77 -17.32 -14.32
N LYS A 49 6.46 -17.42 -14.12
CA LYS A 49 5.75 -16.62 -13.11
C LYS A 49 6.10 -17.15 -11.72
N ARG A 50 6.52 -16.26 -10.84
CA ARG A 50 6.72 -16.59 -9.43
C ARG A 50 5.41 -16.60 -8.68
N GLU A 51 5.30 -17.52 -7.73
CA GLU A 51 4.25 -17.48 -6.74
C GLU A 51 4.48 -16.32 -5.77
N TYR A 52 3.40 -15.62 -5.47
CA TYR A 52 3.34 -14.57 -4.48
C TYR A 52 1.99 -14.66 -3.78
N ASP A 53 1.96 -14.25 -2.52
CA ASP A 53 0.73 -14.23 -1.76
C ASP A 53 -0.18 -13.09 -2.25
N ARG A 54 -1.25 -13.47 -2.96
CA ARG A 54 -2.22 -12.51 -3.50
C ARG A 54 -3.04 -11.84 -2.41
N TYR A 55 -3.28 -12.51 -1.28
CA TYR A 55 -4.04 -11.96 -0.17
C TYR A 55 -3.22 -10.89 0.55
N LEU A 56 -1.94 -11.17 0.82
CA LEU A 56 -1.03 -10.14 1.36
C LEU A 56 -0.82 -8.98 0.39
N TYR A 57 -0.76 -9.25 -0.93
CA TYR A 57 -0.69 -8.17 -1.92
C TYR A 57 -1.97 -7.32 -1.96
N GLN A 58 -3.14 -7.93 -1.77
CA GLN A 58 -4.40 -7.21 -1.65
C GLN A 58 -4.40 -6.32 -0.40
N ALA A 59 -4.03 -6.85 0.77
CA ALA A 59 -3.97 -6.08 2.02
C ALA A 59 -3.15 -4.76 1.94
N ARG A 60 -2.24 -4.65 0.96
CA ARG A 60 -1.54 -3.41 0.62
C ARG A 60 -2.47 -2.22 0.37
N HIS A 61 -3.67 -2.44 -0.19
CA HIS A 61 -4.62 -1.35 -0.44
C HIS A 61 -5.09 -0.70 0.87
N LEU A 62 -5.13 -1.44 1.98
CA LEU A 62 -5.52 -0.90 3.30
C LEU A 62 -4.48 0.14 3.77
N ILE A 63 -3.20 -0.19 3.59
CA ILE A 63 -2.09 0.70 3.93
C ILE A 63 -2.11 1.93 3.01
N GLU A 64 -2.37 1.76 1.71
CA GLU A 64 -2.49 2.89 0.77
C GLU A 64 -3.65 3.81 1.11
N ASN A 65 -4.82 3.25 1.45
CA ASN A 65 -5.98 4.01 1.89
C ASN A 65 -5.69 4.79 3.17
N PHE A 66 -5.02 4.17 4.14
CA PHE A 66 -4.57 4.83 5.37
C PHE A 66 -3.66 6.03 5.07
N PHE A 67 -2.66 5.86 4.19
CA PHE A 67 -1.80 6.98 3.80
C PHE A 67 -2.54 8.05 2.97
N ALA A 68 -3.52 7.66 2.15
CA ALA A 68 -4.36 8.60 1.42
C ALA A 68 -5.19 9.46 2.37
N GLN A 69 -5.76 8.86 3.42
CA GLN A 69 -6.47 9.57 4.49
C GLN A 69 -5.54 10.45 5.31
N LEU A 70 -4.34 9.96 5.68
CA LEU A 70 -3.33 10.78 6.37
C LEU A 70 -2.95 12.04 5.57
N LYS A 71 -2.89 11.94 4.25
CA LYS A 71 -2.61 13.09 3.37
C LYS A 71 -3.74 14.11 3.27
N GLN A 72 -4.97 13.77 3.67
CA GLN A 72 -6.06 14.74 3.76
C GLN A 72 -5.83 15.76 4.88
N TYR A 73 -5.12 15.36 5.94
CA TYR A 73 -4.73 16.25 7.02
C TYR A 73 -3.63 17.19 6.54
N ARG A 74 -4.00 18.43 6.18
CA ARG A 74 -3.09 19.44 5.64
C ARG A 74 -1.84 19.64 6.51
N ALA A 75 -1.99 19.63 7.83
CA ALA A 75 -0.90 19.76 8.79
C ALA A 75 0.18 18.66 8.65
N ILE A 76 -0.25 17.42 8.39
CA ILE A 76 0.63 16.26 8.19
C ILE A 76 1.24 16.31 6.78
N ALA A 77 0.42 16.57 5.75
CA ALA A 77 0.86 16.56 4.36
C ALA A 77 1.95 17.59 4.05
N THR A 78 1.88 18.76 4.69
CA THR A 78 2.83 19.86 4.48
C THR A 78 3.94 19.90 5.53
N ARG A 79 3.89 19.01 6.54
CA ARG A 79 4.84 18.97 7.65
C ARG A 79 5.03 20.34 8.30
N TYR A 80 3.93 20.98 8.72
CA TYR A 80 3.99 22.30 9.37
C TYR A 80 4.73 22.27 10.72
N ASP A 81 4.73 21.14 11.42
CA ASP A 81 5.39 21.01 12.70
C ASP A 81 6.92 21.04 12.58
N LYS A 82 7.53 22.04 13.24
CA LYS A 82 8.99 22.18 13.33
C LYS A 82 9.62 21.11 14.24
N GLY A 83 8.85 20.57 15.19
CA GLY A 83 9.29 19.54 16.12
C GLY A 83 8.94 18.13 15.63
N ALA A 84 9.92 17.23 15.59
CA ALA A 84 9.70 15.84 15.22
C ALA A 84 8.69 15.13 16.14
N ILE A 85 8.70 15.48 17.44
CA ILE A 85 7.78 14.93 18.45
C ILE A 85 6.34 15.37 18.18
N ASN A 86 6.13 16.65 17.85
CA ASN A 86 4.80 17.19 17.56
C ASN A 86 4.24 16.57 16.28
N PHE A 87 5.07 16.47 15.23
CA PHE A 87 4.70 15.81 13.99
C PHE A 87 4.31 14.34 14.21
N LEU A 88 5.09 13.61 15.02
CA LEU A 88 4.79 12.22 15.35
C LEU A 88 3.48 12.09 16.15
N SER A 89 3.26 13.00 17.12
CA SER A 89 2.03 13.04 17.91
C SER A 89 0.80 13.31 17.03
N ALA A 90 0.91 14.22 16.06
CA ALA A 90 -0.14 14.51 15.09
C ALA A 90 -0.45 13.29 14.20
N ILE A 91 0.57 12.52 13.79
CA ILE A 91 0.37 11.25 13.06
C ILE A 91 -0.37 10.24 13.93
N TYR A 92 0.00 10.07 15.20
CA TYR A 92 -0.70 9.14 16.10
C TYR A 92 -2.16 9.54 16.34
N LEU A 93 -2.42 10.83 16.48
CA LEU A 93 -3.78 11.34 16.62
C LEU A 93 -4.60 11.07 15.34
N ALA A 94 -4.06 11.38 14.16
CA ALA A 94 -4.74 11.09 12.91
C ALA A 94 -4.95 9.57 12.71
N ALA A 95 -3.96 8.75 13.07
CA ALA A 95 -4.04 7.30 12.98
C ALA A 95 -5.15 6.72 13.88
N THR A 96 -5.25 7.20 15.12
CA THR A 96 -6.29 6.76 16.06
C THR A 96 -7.68 7.18 15.62
N VAL A 97 -7.84 8.40 15.07
CA VAL A 97 -9.11 8.86 14.50
C VAL A 97 -9.52 8.01 13.29
N ILE A 98 -8.59 7.70 12.37
CA ILE A 98 -8.85 6.82 11.23
C ILE A 98 -9.23 5.40 11.68
N TRP A 99 -8.61 4.90 12.75
CA TRP A 99 -8.90 3.57 13.28
C TRP A 99 -10.28 3.48 13.96
N LEU A 100 -10.71 4.55 14.63
CA LEU A 100 -11.98 4.58 15.36
C LEU A 100 -13.20 4.79 14.43
N ASN A 101 -12.96 5.27 13.21
CA ASN A 101 -13.99 5.61 12.23
C ASN A 101 -14.29 4.46 11.28
#